data_AF-A0A0G0MXK1-F1
#
_entry.id   AF-A0A0G0MXK1-F1
#
_cell.length_a   1.000
_cell.length_b   1.000
_cell.length_c   1.000
_cell.angle_alpha   90.00
_cell.angle_beta   90.00
_cell.angle_gamma   90.00
#
_symmetry.space_group_name_H-M   'P 1'
#
loop_
_entity.id
_entity.type
_entity.pdbx_description
1 polymer ?
#
loop_
_entity_poly.entity_id
_entity_poly.type
_entity_poly.pdbx_seq_one_letter_code
_entity_poly.pdbx_strand_id
1 'polypeptide(L)'
;KTNNICAFPGCTKEYKYLHHTWRFALTKTHDPDSLIPLCKAHERMAHAGLIKNENQPPENWSIKLEADKTSEKWLKVDRWVAKHRESL
;
A
#
# COMPACT_ATOMS: atom_id res chain seq x y z
N LYS A 1 -1.72 -11.74 -13.01
CA LYS A 1 -1.07 -10.68 -13.82
C LYS A 1 -2.10 -9.58 -14.07
N THR A 2 -1.82 -8.32 -13.73
CA THR A 2 -2.80 -7.22 -13.81
C THR A 2 -2.82 -6.49 -15.16
N ASN A 3 -2.16 -6.99 -16.21
CA ASN A 3 -2.14 -6.36 -17.55
C ASN A 3 -1.84 -4.85 -17.53
N ASN A 4 -0.83 -4.45 -16.75
CA ASN A 4 -0.43 -3.06 -16.54
C ASN A 4 -1.47 -2.15 -15.84
N ILE A 5 -2.52 -2.70 -15.23
CA ILE A 5 -3.49 -1.94 -14.43
C ILE A 5 -3.22 -2.07 -12.93
N CYS A 6 -3.78 -1.13 -12.17
CA CYS A 6 -3.80 -1.13 -10.72
C CYS A 6 -4.56 -2.35 -10.19
N ALA A 7 -3.98 -3.04 -9.21
CA ALA A 7 -4.58 -4.23 -8.60
C ALA A 7 -5.74 -3.93 -7.62
N PHE A 8 -5.94 -2.67 -7.23
CA PHE A 8 -6.99 -2.33 -6.26
C PHE A 8 -8.38 -2.63 -6.88
N PRO A 9 -9.31 -3.24 -6.12
CA PRO A 9 -10.61 -3.66 -6.64
C PRO A 9 -11.36 -2.55 -7.38
N GLY A 10 -11.80 -2.87 -8.61
CA GLY A 10 -12.56 -1.94 -9.45
C GLY A 10 -11.74 -0.78 -10.04
N CYS A 11 -10.43 -0.71 -9.80
CA CYS A 11 -9.59 0.33 -10.40
C CYS A 11 -9.19 -0.04 -11.83
N THR A 12 -9.40 0.87 -12.77
CA THR A 12 -9.03 0.70 -14.19
C THR A 12 -7.80 1.50 -14.61
N LYS A 13 -7.19 2.25 -13.68
CA LYS A 13 -6.00 3.08 -13.96
C LYS A 13 -4.75 2.22 -14.16
N GLU A 14 -3.84 2.67 -15.01
CA GLU A 14 -2.51 2.05 -15.13
C GLU A 14 -1.76 2.04 -13.79
N TYR A 15 -1.02 0.96 -13.51
CA TYR A 15 -0.10 0.98 -12.37
C TYR A 15 1.11 1.85 -12.69
N LYS A 16 1.67 2.47 -11.64
CA LYS A 16 2.91 3.27 -11.72
C LYS A 16 3.95 2.83 -10.70
N TYR A 17 3.53 2.09 -9.66
CA TYR A 17 4.38 1.67 -8.57
C TYR A 17 4.16 0.20 -8.26
N LEU A 18 5.25 -0.50 -7.93
CA LEU A 18 5.20 -1.80 -7.27
C LEU A 18 5.23 -1.57 -5.77
N HIS A 19 4.18 -1.99 -5.09
CA HIS A 19 3.94 -1.74 -3.68
C HIS A 19 4.18 -3.02 -2.89
N HIS A 20 4.99 -2.96 -1.83
CA HIS A 20 5.14 -4.09 -0.92
C HIS A 20 4.00 -4.10 0.11
N THR A 21 3.19 -5.16 0.14
CA THR A 21 2.10 -5.33 1.13
C THR A 21 2.62 -5.33 2.55
N TRP A 22 3.86 -5.76 2.76
CA TRP A 22 4.63 -5.49 3.97
C TRP A 22 5.80 -4.58 3.66
N ARG A 23 5.98 -3.50 4.45
CA ARG A 23 6.99 -2.48 4.13
C ARG A 23 8.37 -3.12 4.04
N PHE A 24 9.07 -2.87 2.93
CA PHE A 24 10.46 -3.30 2.77
C PHE A 24 11.35 -2.82 3.92
N ALA A 25 11.11 -1.62 4.45
CA ALA A 25 11.84 -1.11 5.61
C ALA A 25 11.72 -1.99 6.88
N LEU A 26 10.69 -2.85 6.98
CA LEU A 26 10.48 -3.76 8.10
C LEU A 26 11.09 -5.15 7.86
N THR A 27 10.89 -5.72 6.68
CA THR A 27 11.34 -7.10 6.38
C THR A 27 12.68 -7.17 5.68
N LYS A 28 13.04 -6.14 4.91
CA LYS A 28 14.19 -6.11 3.99
C LYS A 28 14.15 -7.25 2.95
N THR A 29 12.95 -7.73 2.63
CA THR A 29 12.74 -8.84 1.70
C THR A 29 12.01 -8.35 0.44
N HIS A 30 12.53 -8.71 -0.73
CA HIS A 30 11.85 -8.53 -2.02
C HIS A 30 11.11 -9.81 -2.38
N ASP A 31 10.07 -10.15 -1.64
CA ASP A 31 9.21 -11.28 -1.95
C ASP A 31 8.28 -10.89 -3.12
N PRO A 32 8.42 -11.51 -4.31
CA PRO A 32 7.60 -11.19 -5.48
C PRO A 32 6.11 -11.35 -5.23
N ASP A 33 5.69 -12.26 -4.34
CA ASP A 33 4.28 -12.50 -4.04
C ASP A 33 3.67 -11.40 -3.16
N SER A 34 4.53 -10.57 -2.54
CA SER A 34 4.13 -9.40 -1.74
C SER A 34 4.14 -8.10 -2.53
N LEU A 35 4.55 -8.13 -3.81
CA LEU A 35 4.65 -6.95 -4.68
C LEU A 35 3.39 -6.76 -5.52
N ILE A 36 2.62 -5.71 -5.18
CA ILE A 36 1.33 -5.42 -5.79
C ILE A 36 1.43 -4.18 -6.69
N PRO A 37 1.04 -4.26 -7.98
CA PRO A 37 1.05 -3.11 -8.86
C PRO A 37 -0.08 -2.14 -8.53
N LEU A 38 0.25 -0.90 -8.16
CA LEU A 38 -0.72 0.14 -7.82
C LEU A 38 -0.53 1.41 -8.66
N CYS A 39 -1.63 2.11 -8.93
CA CYS A 39 -1.57 3.48 -9.42
C CYS A 39 -1.11 4.41 -8.29
N LYS A 40 -0.71 5.64 -8.63
CA LYS A 40 -0.21 6.64 -7.67
C LYS A 40 -1.17 6.89 -6.49
N ALA A 41 -2.47 6.91 -6.73
CA ALA A 41 -3.47 7.17 -5.69
C ALA A 41 -3.56 6.02 -4.68
N HIS A 42 -3.64 4.77 -5.16
CA HIS A 42 -3.75 3.61 -4.27
C HIS A 42 -2.43 3.29 -3.55
N GLU A 43 -1.27 3.52 -4.16
CA GLU A 43 0.03 3.44 -3.46
C GLU A 43 0.07 4.42 -2.29
N ARG A 44 -0.40 5.65 -2.50
CA ARG A 44 -0.45 6.69 -1.46
C ARG A 44 -1.37 6.29 -0.32
N MET A 45 -2.56 5.76 -0.63
CA MET A 45 -3.49 5.26 0.38
C MET A 45 -2.90 4.08 1.17
N ALA A 46 -2.20 3.17 0.50
CA ALA A 46 -1.52 2.05 1.17
C ALA A 46 -0.46 2.55 2.14
N HIS A 47 0.41 3.48 1.72
CA HIS A 47 1.42 4.09 2.59
C HIS A 47 0.86 5.03 3.66
N ALA A 48 -0.35 5.54 3.49
CA ALA A 48 -1.09 6.23 4.56
C ALA A 48 -1.76 5.24 5.53
N GLY A 49 -1.59 3.94 5.33
CA GLY A 49 -2.20 2.90 6.16
C GLY A 49 -3.72 2.86 6.03
N LEU A 50 -4.30 3.27 4.89
CA LEU A 50 -5.76 3.39 4.64
C LEU A 50 -6.34 2.21 3.84
N ILE A 51 -5.55 1.18 3.55
CA ILE A 51 -6.01 -0.04 2.89
C ILE A 51 -6.26 -1.12 3.95
N LYS A 52 -7.50 -1.58 4.05
CA LYS A 52 -7.90 -2.72 4.88
C LYS A 52 -7.50 -4.02 4.18
N ASN A 53 -7.11 -5.03 4.98
CA ASN A 53 -6.72 -6.37 4.51
C ASN A 53 -5.52 -6.37 3.54
N GLU A 54 -4.61 -5.41 3.65
CA GLU A 54 -3.43 -5.31 2.79
C GLU A 54 -2.54 -6.58 2.81
N ASN A 55 -2.64 -7.39 3.86
CA ASN A 55 -1.97 -8.69 4.00
C ASN A 55 -2.69 -9.85 3.28
N GLN A 56 -3.82 -9.60 2.64
CA GLN A 56 -4.60 -10.55 1.85
C GLN A 56 -4.48 -10.22 0.35
N PRO A 57 -4.94 -11.10 -0.55
CA PRO A 57 -5.05 -10.80 -1.97
C PRO A 57 -5.88 -9.53 -2.25
N PRO A 58 -5.53 -8.72 -3.29
CA PRO A 58 -6.15 -7.42 -3.56
C PRO A 58 -7.67 -7.42 -3.66
N GLU A 59 -8.30 -8.50 -4.12
CA GLU A 59 -9.76 -8.66 -4.20
C GLU A 59 -10.47 -8.49 -2.85
N ASN A 60 -9.74 -8.65 -1.73
CA ASN A 60 -10.25 -8.49 -0.38
C ASN A 60 -9.97 -7.10 0.21
N TRP A 61 -9.35 -6.20 -0.55
CA TRP A 61 -8.97 -4.88 -0.09
C TRP A 61 -10.16 -3.92 -0.12
N SER A 62 -10.17 -2.99 0.83
CA SER A 62 -11.12 -1.86 0.85
C SER A 62 -10.46 -0.65 1.48
N ILE A 63 -11.01 0.53 1.19
CA ILE A 63 -10.56 1.77 1.84
C ILE A 63 -11.17 1.83 3.24
N LYS A 64 -10.36 2.14 4.25
CA LYS A 64 -10.85 2.51 5.58
C LYS A 64 -10.69 4.02 5.79
N LEU A 65 -11.55 4.56 6.65
CA LEU A 65 -11.60 6.01 6.93
C LEU A 65 -10.35 6.51 7.65
N GLU A 66 -9.77 5.70 8.53
CA GLU A 66 -8.63 6.09 9.35
C GLU A 66 -7.56 5.00 9.39
N ALA A 67 -6.30 5.43 9.54
CA ALA A 67 -5.18 4.54 9.73
C ALA A 67 -5.22 3.93 11.14
N ASP A 68 -4.81 2.66 11.26
CA ASP A 68 -4.62 2.05 12.56
C ASP A 68 -3.27 2.51 13.12
N LYS A 69 -3.32 3.50 14.01
CA LYS A 69 -2.14 4.11 14.61
C LYS A 69 -1.42 3.20 15.60
N THR A 70 -2.00 2.06 15.94
CA THR A 70 -1.41 1.04 16.81
C THR A 70 -0.69 -0.07 16.01
N SER A 71 -0.95 -0.15 14.70
CA SER A 71 -0.31 -1.16 13.85
C SER A 71 1.21 -0.98 13.78
N GLU A 72 1.93 -2.09 13.66
CA GLU A 72 3.38 -2.08 13.53
C GLU A 72 3.84 -1.27 12.32
N LYS A 73 3.15 -1.40 11.17
CA LYS A 73 3.42 -0.63 9.95
C LYS A 73 3.35 0.87 10.22
N TRP A 74 2.32 1.32 10.95
CA TRP A 74 2.16 2.73 11.27
C TRP A 74 3.25 3.24 12.21
N LEU A 75 3.45 2.55 13.32
CA LEU A 75 4.38 2.96 14.37
C LEU A 75 5.83 3.02 13.86
N LYS A 76 6.21 2.12 12.96
CA LYS A 76 7.59 2.01 12.48
C LYS A 76 7.84 2.73 11.15
N VAL A 77 6.86 2.83 10.25
CA VAL A 77 7.08 3.31 8.87
C VAL A 77 6.06 4.37 8.45
N ASP A 78 4.77 4.05 8.40
CA ASP A 78 3.78 4.87 7.66
C ASP A 78 3.67 6.29 8.23
N ARG A 79 3.79 6.46 9.56
CA ARG A 79 3.78 7.79 10.19
C ARG A 79 4.88 8.73 9.65
N TRP A 80 6.04 8.18 9.32
CA TRP A 80 7.19 8.95 8.83
C TRP A 80 7.04 9.28 7.35
N VAL A 81 6.52 8.33 6.57
CA VAL A 81 6.20 8.54 5.15
C VAL A 81 5.12 9.60 4.99
N ALA A 82 4.07 9.55 5.81
CA ALA A 82 3.01 10.56 5.83
C ALA A 82 3.59 11.95 6.16
N LYS A 83 4.34 12.08 7.25
CA LYS A 83 4.96 13.36 7.66
C LYS A 83 5.88 13.95 6.60
N HIS A 84 6.69 13.13 5.92
CA HIS A 84 7.58 13.63 4.87
C HIS A 84 6.83 14.09 3.62
N ARG A 85 5.69 13.43 3.29
CA ARG A 85 4.87 13.82 2.13
C ARG A 85 4.03 15.07 2.37
N GLU A 86 3.73 15.43 3.61
CA GLU A 86 3.09 16.71 3.96
C GLU A 86 4.05 17.90 3.82
N SER A 87 5.37 17.66 3.85
CA SER A 87 6.40 18.71 3.70
C SER A 87 6.82 18.99 2.26
N LEU A 88 6.16 18.37 1.27
CA LEU A 88 6.41 18.53 -0.17
C LEU A 88 5.19 19.11 -0.87
#